data_AF-A0A1H3E384-F1
#
_entry.id   AF-A0A1H3E384-F1
#
_cell.length_a   1.000
_cell.length_b   1.000
_cell.length_c   1.000
_cell.angle_alpha   90.00
_cell.angle_beta   90.00
_cell.angle_gamma   90.00
#
_symmetry.space_group_name_H-M   'P 1'
#
loop_
_entity.id
_entity.type
_entity.pdbx_description
1 polymer ?
#
loop_
_entity_poly.entity_id
_entity_poly.type
_entity_poly.pdbx_seq_one_letter_code
_entity_poly.pdbx_strand_id
1 'polypeptide(L)'
;MAAQAVAAAHDAARIPAPALFPLRDEPSVGPLAAPTTPGFAPLRARFWAETLTFMADAGTPDPEASLPGHYAGLSARLRDAGAATVWLAGSAQEAIALALVEGLAAEAGATLSVALCSWGGGDGGAEGRGLAELPPAALTAPRVTALDASARARLARFREALCARSPLGLEGIAGSPPPAEPLAFLPAAAASRLARRPDPVRGLGSDEARLIDALGPDWAPAAPALGAALRAKGPDRLGDLWLWRLMRELADPAHGAPLAELRGDPARPRAAEARLTGFGRAVQAGEISRLARAGLSRDIGGLRLRLSSPGRRR
;
A
#
# COMPACT_ATOMS: atom_id res chain seq x y z
N MET A 1 -4.94 -11.89 11.34
CA MET A 1 -5.01 -12.74 10.14
C MET A 1 -3.65 -12.94 9.48
N ALA A 2 -2.84 -11.90 9.26
CA ALA A 2 -1.50 -12.05 8.65
C ALA A 2 -0.58 -13.07 9.38
N ALA A 3 -0.55 -13.08 10.71
CA ALA A 3 0.26 -14.04 11.48
C ALA A 3 -0.16 -15.51 11.29
N GLN A 4 -1.45 -15.78 11.11
CA GLN A 4 -1.96 -17.14 10.84
C GLN A 4 -1.69 -17.57 9.40
N ALA A 5 -1.78 -16.66 8.42
CA ALA A 5 -1.40 -16.95 7.04
C ALA A 5 0.11 -17.20 6.90
N VAL A 6 0.95 -16.46 7.65
CA VAL A 6 2.40 -16.66 7.70
C VAL A 6 2.77 -17.97 8.42
N ALA A 7 2.08 -18.30 9.52
CA ALA A 7 2.26 -19.59 10.20
C ALA A 7 1.78 -20.78 9.35
N ALA A 8 0.65 -20.64 8.66
CA ALA A 8 0.16 -21.64 7.73
C ALA A 8 1.09 -21.79 6.51
N ALA A 9 1.64 -20.69 5.98
CA ALA A 9 2.67 -20.72 4.94
C ALA A 9 3.93 -21.44 5.43
N HIS A 10 4.34 -21.18 6.68
CA HIS A 10 5.50 -21.78 7.32
C HIS A 10 5.36 -23.31 7.46
N ASP A 11 4.23 -23.77 8.00
CA ASP A 11 3.92 -25.20 8.15
C ASP A 11 3.75 -25.90 6.78
N ALA A 12 3.07 -25.24 5.84
CA ALA A 12 2.81 -25.75 4.50
C ALA A 12 4.07 -25.84 3.63
N ALA A 13 4.93 -24.83 3.68
CA ALA A 13 6.12 -24.72 2.85
C ALA A 13 7.35 -25.43 3.44
N ARG A 14 7.25 -25.94 4.68
CA ARG A 14 8.37 -26.56 5.43
C ARG A 14 9.61 -25.65 5.49
N ILE A 15 9.43 -24.33 5.44
CA ILE A 15 10.54 -23.38 5.57
C ILE A 15 10.99 -23.42 7.03
N PRO A 16 12.27 -23.65 7.36
CA PRO A 16 12.72 -23.59 8.76
C PRO A 16 12.41 -22.22 9.35
N ALA A 17 11.81 -22.16 10.55
CA ALA A 17 11.51 -20.90 11.24
C ALA A 17 12.68 -19.89 11.31
N PRO A 18 13.95 -20.31 11.56
CA PRO A 18 15.09 -19.38 11.54
C PRO A 18 15.41 -18.78 10.16
N ALA A 19 14.93 -19.38 9.06
CA ALA A 19 15.16 -18.90 7.70
C ALA A 19 14.12 -17.87 7.22
N LEU A 20 13.01 -17.70 7.95
CA LEU A 20 11.95 -16.76 7.58
C LEU A 20 12.26 -15.35 8.09
N PHE A 21 11.99 -14.35 7.23
CA PHE A 21 12.03 -12.95 7.59
C PHE A 21 10.76 -12.23 7.11
N PRO A 22 9.76 -12.03 7.97
CA PRO A 22 8.54 -11.33 7.58
C PRO A 22 8.82 -9.83 7.45
N LEU A 23 8.55 -9.24 6.28
CA LEU A 23 8.61 -7.79 6.11
C LEU A 23 7.51 -7.14 6.99
N ARG A 24 7.92 -6.30 7.94
CA ARG A 24 7.01 -5.63 8.89
C ARG A 24 6.48 -4.29 8.38
N ASP A 25 7.13 -3.72 7.36
CA ASP A 25 6.66 -2.49 6.72
C ASP A 25 5.60 -2.79 5.64
N GLU A 26 4.73 -1.81 5.39
CA GLU A 26 3.80 -1.79 4.26
C GLU A 26 4.24 -0.65 3.31
N PRO A 27 5.20 -0.92 2.39
CA PRO A 27 5.81 0.11 1.55
C PRO A 27 4.86 0.65 0.49
N SER A 28 3.69 0.04 0.29
CA SER A 28 2.74 0.59 -0.67
C SER A 28 2.19 1.95 -0.21
N VAL A 29 2.12 2.26 1.09
CA VAL A 29 1.62 3.55 1.59
C VAL A 29 2.75 4.43 2.12
N GLY A 30 2.52 5.74 2.16
CA GLY A 30 3.48 6.70 2.69
C GLY A 30 4.62 7.04 1.72
N PRO A 31 5.64 7.76 2.22
CA PRO A 31 6.76 8.19 1.41
C PRO A 31 7.62 7.00 0.99
N LEU A 32 8.07 7.03 -0.26
CA LEU A 32 9.02 6.07 -0.83
C LEU A 32 10.25 6.83 -1.31
N ALA A 33 11.41 6.30 -0.94
CA ALA A 33 12.71 6.67 -1.49
C ALA A 33 13.47 5.37 -1.79
N ALA A 34 14.61 5.48 -2.47
CA ALA A 34 15.46 4.31 -2.62
C ALA A 34 15.84 3.80 -1.21
N PRO A 35 15.76 2.49 -0.94
CA PRO A 35 16.01 1.94 0.39
C PRO A 35 17.44 2.20 0.88
N THR A 36 18.31 2.49 -0.07
CA THR A 36 19.73 2.83 0.00
C THR A 36 20.00 4.26 0.46
N THR A 37 18.99 5.13 0.35
CA THR A 37 19.15 6.56 0.66
C THR A 37 19.28 6.74 2.17
N PRO A 38 20.31 7.48 2.65
CA PRO A 38 20.41 7.84 4.06
C PRO A 38 19.10 8.46 4.55
N GLY A 39 18.54 7.91 5.63
CA GLY A 39 17.28 8.39 6.20
C GLY A 39 16.01 7.70 5.66
N PHE A 40 16.10 6.74 4.73
CA PHE A 40 14.93 5.97 4.28
C PHE A 40 14.20 5.32 5.47
N ALA A 41 14.89 4.51 6.28
CA ALA A 41 14.26 3.83 7.40
C ALA A 41 13.69 4.79 8.47
N PRO A 42 14.41 5.85 8.91
CA PRO A 42 13.82 6.90 9.75
C PRO A 42 12.58 7.58 9.15
N LEU A 43 12.58 7.86 7.84
CA LEU A 43 11.44 8.45 7.14
C LEU A 43 10.21 7.54 7.18
N ARG A 44 10.40 6.24 6.93
CA ARG A 44 9.35 5.22 7.05
C ARG A 44 8.83 5.12 8.49
N ALA A 45 9.75 5.12 9.45
CA ALA A 45 9.44 4.99 10.86
C ALA A 45 8.58 6.14 11.37
N ARG A 46 8.98 7.38 11.04
CA ARG A 46 8.20 8.58 11.37
C ARG A 46 6.82 8.57 10.73
N PHE A 47 6.71 8.18 9.46
CA PHE A 47 5.41 8.07 8.79
C PHE A 47 4.46 7.11 9.52
N TRP A 48 4.96 5.95 9.96
CA TRP A 48 4.15 5.01 10.73
C TRP A 48 3.87 5.48 12.14
N ALA A 49 4.80 6.16 12.81
CA ALA A 49 4.56 6.76 14.11
C ALA A 49 3.43 7.80 14.04
N GLU A 50 3.49 8.72 13.08
CA GLU A 50 2.43 9.70 12.80
C GLU A 50 1.09 9.02 12.47
N THR A 51 1.15 7.95 11.65
CA THR A 51 -0.03 7.16 11.27
C THR A 51 -0.63 6.42 12.45
N LEU A 52 0.16 5.84 13.35
CA LEU A 52 -0.31 5.00 14.45
C LEU A 52 -0.51 5.76 15.76
N THR A 53 -0.37 7.09 15.77
CA THR A 53 -0.59 7.95 16.95
C THR A 53 -1.93 7.69 17.67
N PHE A 54 -2.94 7.21 16.94
CA PHE A 54 -4.26 6.90 17.48
C PHE A 54 -4.41 5.48 18.03
N MET A 55 -3.41 4.61 17.87
CA MET A 55 -3.41 3.21 18.33
C MET A 55 -2.41 2.96 19.47
N ALA A 56 -2.20 3.95 20.33
CA ALA A 56 -1.33 3.85 21.49
C ALA A 56 -1.92 2.92 22.58
N ASP A 57 -2.28 1.68 22.20
CA ASP A 57 -2.59 0.59 23.13
C ASP A 57 -1.28 -0.11 23.51
N ALA A 58 -1.25 -0.70 24.72
CA ALA A 58 -0.13 -1.48 25.22
C ALA A 58 0.10 -2.72 24.33
N GLY A 59 1.02 -2.65 23.37
CA GLY A 59 1.38 -3.77 22.51
C GLY A 59 1.69 -3.40 21.05
N THR A 60 1.32 -2.21 20.59
CA THR A 60 1.77 -1.72 19.27
C THR A 60 3.26 -1.40 19.35
N PRO A 61 4.15 -2.10 18.61
CA PRO A 61 5.57 -1.79 18.63
C PRO A 61 5.79 -0.35 18.14
N ASP A 62 6.64 0.40 18.84
CA ASP A 62 7.06 1.72 18.40
C ASP A 62 7.73 1.62 17.01
N PRO A 63 7.15 2.21 15.96
CA PRO A 63 7.75 2.17 14.62
C PRO A 63 9.14 2.83 14.58
N GLU A 64 9.37 3.88 15.36
CA GLU A 64 10.65 4.61 15.43
C GLU A 64 11.77 3.73 16.00
N ALA A 65 11.47 2.92 17.01
CA ALA A 65 12.41 1.93 17.53
C ALA A 65 12.54 0.69 16.63
N SER A 66 11.45 0.23 16.01
CA SER A 66 11.42 -1.11 15.40
C SER A 66 11.77 -1.16 13.91
N LEU A 67 11.37 -0.17 13.11
CA LEU A 67 11.58 -0.20 11.65
C LEU A 67 13.04 0.00 11.22
N PRO A 68 13.83 0.91 11.82
CA PRO A 68 15.25 1.02 11.51
C PRO A 68 16.02 -0.29 11.76
N GLY A 69 15.79 -0.92 12.91
CA GLY A 69 16.36 -2.23 13.23
C GLY A 69 15.87 -3.34 12.30
N HIS A 70 14.62 -3.26 11.85
CA HIS A 70 14.04 -4.22 10.91
C HIS A 70 14.76 -4.20 9.55
N TYR A 71 14.94 -3.03 8.92
CA TYR A 71 15.66 -2.95 7.64
C TYR A 71 17.15 -3.31 7.80
N ALA A 72 17.80 -2.85 8.88
CA ALA A 72 19.19 -3.23 9.15
C ALA A 72 19.34 -4.75 9.29
N GLY A 73 18.41 -5.40 10.00
CA GLY A 73 18.38 -6.85 10.15
C GLY A 73 18.11 -7.59 8.84
N LEU A 74 17.23 -7.07 7.97
CA LEU A 74 16.99 -7.63 6.64
C LEU A 74 18.26 -7.57 5.78
N SER A 75 18.90 -6.40 5.70
CA SER A 75 20.14 -6.21 4.92
C SER A 75 21.27 -7.09 5.43
N ALA A 76 21.42 -7.24 6.75
CA ALA A 76 22.42 -8.13 7.35
C ALA A 76 22.16 -9.59 6.95
N ARG A 77 20.93 -10.07 7.08
CA ARG A 77 20.57 -11.44 6.68
C ARG A 77 20.75 -11.71 5.20
N LEU A 78 20.41 -10.76 4.34
CA LEU A 78 20.64 -10.87 2.90
C LEU A 78 22.13 -11.03 2.60
N ARG A 79 22.97 -10.22 3.25
CA ARG A 79 24.44 -10.29 3.11
C ARG A 79 25.00 -11.61 3.59
N ASP A 80 24.58 -12.06 4.77
CA ASP A 80 25.09 -13.29 5.40
C ASP A 80 24.66 -14.54 4.63
N ALA A 81 23.43 -14.56 4.10
CA ALA A 81 22.91 -15.69 3.35
C ALA A 81 23.39 -15.72 1.88
N GLY A 82 23.69 -14.57 1.27
CA GLY A 82 24.07 -14.44 -0.14
C GLY A 82 22.95 -14.76 -1.15
N ALA A 83 21.83 -15.33 -0.69
CA ALA A 83 20.67 -15.64 -1.50
C ALA A 83 19.38 -15.58 -0.66
N ALA A 84 18.26 -15.19 -1.28
CA ALA A 84 16.93 -15.26 -0.67
C ALA A 84 15.83 -15.57 -1.69
N THR A 85 14.71 -16.09 -1.18
CA THR A 85 13.48 -16.32 -1.94
C THR A 85 12.37 -15.43 -1.40
N VAL A 86 11.79 -14.59 -2.24
CA VAL A 86 10.64 -13.75 -1.89
C VAL A 86 9.35 -14.47 -2.26
N TRP A 87 8.51 -14.72 -1.26
CA TRP A 87 7.21 -15.36 -1.43
C TRP A 87 6.13 -14.31 -1.61
N LEU A 88 5.33 -14.42 -2.68
CA LEU A 88 4.29 -13.46 -3.03
C LEU A 88 3.18 -14.09 -3.87
N ALA A 89 2.03 -13.43 -3.94
CA ALA A 89 0.88 -13.77 -4.77
C ALA A 89 0.69 -12.81 -5.97
N GLY A 90 1.40 -11.68 -5.98
CA GLY A 90 1.42 -10.73 -7.10
C GLY A 90 0.47 -9.53 -6.91
N SER A 91 0.14 -9.17 -5.66
CA SER A 91 -0.60 -7.92 -5.39
C SER A 91 0.24 -6.67 -5.68
N ALA A 92 -0.42 -5.52 -5.78
CA ALA A 92 0.29 -4.25 -5.95
C ALA A 92 1.26 -3.95 -4.79
N GLN A 93 0.85 -4.28 -3.56
CA GLN A 93 1.65 -4.08 -2.35
C GLN A 93 2.89 -4.98 -2.36
N GLU A 94 2.72 -6.24 -2.78
CA GLU A 94 3.83 -7.19 -2.89
C GLU A 94 4.79 -6.84 -4.02
N ALA A 95 4.29 -6.29 -5.13
CA ALA A 95 5.15 -5.79 -6.21
C ALA A 95 6.05 -4.65 -5.72
N ILE A 96 5.50 -3.73 -4.92
CA ILE A 96 6.25 -2.63 -4.31
C ILE A 96 7.25 -3.16 -3.28
N ALA A 97 6.84 -4.11 -2.44
CA ALA A 97 7.73 -4.78 -1.49
C ALA A 97 8.87 -5.53 -2.19
N LEU A 98 8.60 -6.26 -3.28
CA LEU A 98 9.59 -6.96 -4.08
C LEU A 98 10.62 -5.98 -4.65
N ALA A 99 10.19 -4.85 -5.21
CA ALA A 99 11.08 -3.84 -5.78
C ALA A 99 12.00 -3.20 -4.71
N LEU A 100 11.50 -3.07 -3.48
CA LEU A 100 12.28 -2.62 -2.32
C LEU A 100 13.29 -3.68 -1.87
N VAL A 101 12.86 -4.94 -1.71
CA VAL A 101 13.73 -6.05 -1.30
C VAL A 101 14.81 -6.33 -2.33
N GLU A 102 14.50 -6.20 -3.63
CA GLU A 102 15.48 -6.30 -4.71
C GLU A 102 16.58 -5.25 -4.57
N GLY A 103 16.23 -4.01 -4.22
CA GLY A 103 17.22 -2.96 -3.98
C GLY A 103 18.14 -3.29 -2.81
N LEU A 104 17.58 -3.75 -1.69
CA LEU A 104 18.35 -4.16 -0.52
C LEU A 104 19.26 -5.37 -0.82
N ALA A 105 18.77 -6.33 -1.60
CA ALA A 105 19.54 -7.51 -1.98
C ALA A 105 20.70 -7.16 -2.92
N ALA A 106 20.48 -6.27 -3.89
CA ALA A 106 21.51 -5.80 -4.80
C ALA A 106 22.68 -5.14 -4.02
N GLU A 107 22.39 -4.32 -3.02
CA GLU A 107 23.41 -3.72 -2.14
C GLU A 107 24.12 -4.74 -1.25
N ALA A 108 23.38 -5.71 -0.75
CA ALA A 108 23.94 -6.77 0.09
C ALA A 108 24.79 -7.77 -0.71
N GLY A 109 24.84 -7.67 -2.05
CA GLY A 109 25.47 -8.66 -2.92
C GLY A 109 24.72 -9.99 -2.96
N ALA A 110 23.44 -9.99 -2.60
CA ALA A 110 22.60 -11.18 -2.51
C ALA A 110 21.85 -11.45 -3.81
N THR A 111 21.68 -12.73 -4.13
CA THR A 111 20.83 -13.18 -5.23
C THR A 111 19.38 -13.35 -4.78
N LEU A 112 18.42 -13.05 -5.65
CA LEU A 112 17.00 -13.22 -5.35
C LEU A 112 16.32 -14.18 -6.31
N SER A 113 15.41 -14.96 -5.75
CA SER A 113 14.38 -15.71 -6.46
C SER A 113 13.00 -15.30 -5.97
N VAL A 114 11.98 -15.53 -6.80
CA VAL A 114 10.57 -15.29 -6.45
C VAL A 114 9.85 -16.63 -6.43
N ALA A 115 9.14 -16.89 -5.33
CA ALA A 115 8.20 -17.98 -5.20
C ALA A 115 6.78 -17.43 -5.40
N LEU A 116 6.28 -17.51 -6.65
CA LEU A 116 4.95 -17.03 -6.99
C LEU A 116 3.91 -18.08 -6.58
N CYS A 117 3.09 -17.73 -5.61
CA CYS A 117 1.95 -18.53 -5.16
C CYS A 117 0.74 -18.19 -6.03
N SER A 118 0.07 -19.21 -6.57
CA SER A 118 -1.11 -19.02 -7.41
C SER A 118 -2.30 -19.81 -6.87
N TRP A 119 -3.49 -19.30 -7.12
CA TRP A 119 -4.72 -20.05 -6.95
C TRP A 119 -4.98 -20.87 -8.23
N GLY A 120 -5.26 -22.17 -8.09
CA GLY A 120 -5.33 -23.11 -9.21
C GLY A 120 -6.32 -22.72 -10.34
N GLY A 121 -5.90 -23.00 -11.58
CA GLY A 121 -6.77 -23.46 -12.68
C GLY A 121 -7.67 -22.47 -13.41
N GLY A 122 -7.64 -21.16 -13.13
CA GLY A 122 -8.41 -20.16 -13.87
C GLY A 122 -7.55 -19.43 -14.91
N ASP A 123 -8.06 -19.33 -16.15
CA ASP A 123 -7.43 -18.60 -17.25
C ASP A 123 -7.00 -17.18 -16.83
N GLY A 124 -5.69 -16.97 -16.72
CA GLY A 124 -4.99 -15.73 -17.12
C GLY A 124 -5.41 -14.40 -16.47
N GLY A 125 -6.21 -14.39 -15.41
CA GLY A 125 -6.60 -13.18 -14.71
C GLY A 125 -5.73 -12.97 -13.48
N ALA A 126 -4.86 -11.96 -13.50
CA ALA A 126 -4.18 -11.43 -12.32
C ALA A 126 -5.20 -10.88 -11.31
N GLU A 127 -5.89 -11.77 -10.58
CA GLU A 127 -6.59 -11.36 -9.38
C GLU A 127 -5.53 -10.91 -8.38
N GLY A 128 -5.33 -9.59 -8.26
CA GLY A 128 -4.35 -8.93 -7.39
C GLY A 128 -4.60 -9.14 -5.90
N ARG A 129 -4.61 -10.40 -5.46
CA ARG A 129 -4.70 -10.84 -4.08
C ARG A 129 -3.30 -10.91 -3.50
N GLY A 130 -3.14 -10.54 -2.24
CA GLY A 130 -1.90 -10.78 -1.51
C GLY A 130 -1.81 -12.20 -0.95
N LEU A 131 -0.60 -12.62 -0.58
CA LEU A 131 -0.28 -13.88 0.07
C LEU A 131 -1.13 -14.12 1.33
N ALA A 132 -1.43 -13.06 2.08
CA ALA A 132 -2.27 -13.10 3.28
C ALA A 132 -3.74 -13.47 3.01
N GLU A 133 -4.17 -13.43 1.74
CA GLU A 133 -5.54 -13.74 1.31
C GLU A 133 -5.63 -15.11 0.64
N LEU A 134 -4.50 -15.79 0.46
CA LEU A 134 -4.46 -17.11 -0.12
C LEU A 134 -4.84 -18.19 0.91
N PRO A 135 -5.53 -19.26 0.48
CA PRO A 135 -5.82 -20.39 1.33
C PRO A 135 -4.52 -21.20 1.50
N PRO A 136 -4.39 -21.98 2.59
CA PRO A 136 -3.17 -22.77 2.84
C PRO A 136 -2.75 -23.67 1.67
N ALA A 137 -3.71 -24.23 0.91
CA ALA A 137 -3.44 -25.09 -0.24
C ALA A 137 -2.70 -24.39 -1.40
N ALA A 138 -2.82 -23.06 -1.53
CA ALA A 138 -2.10 -22.30 -2.56
C ALA A 138 -0.63 -22.01 -2.17
N LEU A 139 -0.25 -22.30 -0.93
CA LEU A 139 1.08 -22.01 -0.36
C LEU A 139 2.03 -23.22 -0.41
N THR A 140 1.53 -24.43 -0.70
CA THR A 140 2.29 -25.68 -0.55
C THR A 140 3.25 -26.00 -1.71
N ALA A 141 3.12 -25.34 -2.87
CA ALA A 141 3.96 -25.64 -4.04
C ALA A 141 4.13 -24.45 -5.00
N PRO A 142 4.67 -23.31 -4.55
CA PRO A 142 4.88 -22.17 -5.45
C PRO A 142 5.97 -22.49 -6.48
N ARG A 143 5.82 -21.89 -7.67
CA ARG A 143 6.88 -21.92 -8.67
C ARG A 143 7.99 -20.96 -8.25
N VAL A 144 9.16 -21.50 -7.93
CA VAL A 144 10.35 -20.71 -7.64
C VAL A 144 11.09 -20.38 -8.93
N THR A 145 11.28 -19.09 -9.19
CA THR A 145 11.97 -18.59 -10.39
C THR A 145 13.07 -17.62 -9.98
N ALA A 146 14.31 -17.87 -10.42
CA ALA A 146 15.42 -16.95 -10.20
C ALA A 146 15.20 -15.64 -10.97
N LEU A 147 15.54 -14.50 -10.37
CA LEU A 147 15.49 -13.22 -11.06
C LEU A 147 16.75 -13.02 -11.89
N ASP A 148 16.59 -13.11 -13.21
CA ASP A 148 17.64 -12.82 -14.19
C ASP A 148 17.92 -11.30 -14.31
N ALA A 149 18.88 -10.93 -15.14
CA ALA A 149 19.26 -9.53 -15.35
C ALA A 149 18.12 -8.67 -15.92
N SER A 150 17.27 -9.24 -16.78
CA SER A 150 16.13 -8.54 -17.39
C SER A 150 15.05 -8.24 -16.35
N ALA A 151 14.72 -9.23 -15.52
CA ALA A 151 13.76 -9.10 -14.43
C ALA A 151 14.23 -8.07 -13.40
N ARG A 152 15.52 -8.09 -13.02
CA ARG A 152 16.11 -7.09 -12.11
C ARG A 152 16.06 -5.68 -12.70
N ALA A 153 16.41 -5.51 -13.98
CA ALA A 153 16.32 -4.22 -14.65
C ALA A 153 14.88 -3.66 -14.66
N ARG A 154 13.87 -4.53 -14.81
CA ARG A 154 12.44 -4.14 -14.73
C ARG A 154 12.05 -3.72 -13.32
N LEU A 155 12.47 -4.44 -12.30
CA LEU A 155 12.22 -4.08 -10.90
C LEU A 155 12.92 -2.77 -10.52
N ALA A 156 14.14 -2.56 -10.98
CA ALA A 156 14.87 -1.30 -10.80
C ALA A 156 14.11 -0.13 -11.44
N ARG A 157 13.67 -0.26 -12.70
CA ARG A 157 12.84 0.76 -13.37
C ARG A 157 11.51 1.01 -12.65
N PHE A 158 10.87 -0.03 -12.14
CA PHE A 158 9.64 0.11 -11.35
C PHE A 158 9.90 0.86 -10.04
N ARG A 159 10.98 0.54 -9.32
CA ARG A 159 11.41 1.26 -8.11
C ARG A 159 11.70 2.73 -8.40
N GLU A 160 12.44 3.03 -9.46
CA GLU A 160 12.73 4.39 -9.89
C GLU A 160 11.44 5.16 -10.16
N ALA A 161 10.49 4.55 -10.88
CA ALA A 161 9.19 5.14 -11.15
C ALA A 161 8.36 5.39 -9.88
N LEU A 162 8.42 4.48 -8.90
CA LEU A 162 7.75 4.64 -7.60
C LEU A 162 8.32 5.80 -6.76
N CYS A 163 9.62 6.07 -6.88
CA CYS A 163 10.31 7.14 -6.15
C CYS A 163 10.32 8.48 -6.90
N ALA A 164 9.89 8.50 -8.17
CA ALA A 164 9.96 9.67 -9.03
C ALA A 164 8.90 10.72 -8.65
N ARG A 165 9.26 11.99 -8.83
CA ARG A 165 8.33 13.13 -8.69
C ARG A 165 7.28 13.23 -9.81
N SER A 166 7.39 12.42 -10.85
CA SER A 166 6.51 12.46 -12.02
C SER A 166 5.82 11.10 -12.22
N PRO A 167 4.51 11.07 -12.56
CA PRO A 167 3.82 9.84 -12.96
C PRO A 167 4.43 9.07 -14.11
N LEU A 168 5.10 9.76 -15.03
CA LEU A 168 5.25 9.27 -16.40
C LEU A 168 5.92 7.89 -16.46
N GLY A 169 6.84 7.61 -15.52
CA GLY A 169 7.45 6.29 -15.38
C GLY A 169 6.45 5.19 -15.02
N LEU A 170 5.55 5.44 -14.07
CA LEU A 170 4.49 4.51 -13.68
C LEU A 170 3.44 4.37 -14.78
N GLU A 171 3.06 5.45 -15.45
CA GLU A 171 2.12 5.43 -16.58
C GLU A 171 2.68 4.58 -17.74
N GLY A 172 3.96 4.75 -18.08
CA GLY A 172 4.62 3.92 -19.08
C GLY A 172 4.66 2.44 -18.72
N ILE A 173 4.84 2.11 -17.43
CA ILE A 173 4.82 0.72 -16.96
C ILE A 173 3.38 0.15 -16.99
N ALA A 174 2.39 0.93 -16.55
CA ALA A 174 0.99 0.54 -16.52
C ALA A 174 0.42 0.29 -17.92
N GLY A 175 0.83 1.08 -18.92
CA GLY A 175 0.43 0.93 -20.31
C GLY A 175 1.23 -0.11 -21.11
N SER A 176 2.24 -0.75 -20.51
CA SER A 176 3.04 -1.78 -21.17
C SER A 176 2.35 -3.14 -21.12
N PRO A 177 2.55 -4.01 -22.14
CA PRO A 177 2.08 -5.40 -22.05
C PRO A 177 2.74 -6.12 -20.85
N PRO A 178 2.02 -7.04 -20.18
CA PRO A 178 2.60 -7.87 -19.13
C PRO A 178 3.87 -8.56 -19.60
N PRO A 179 4.99 -8.45 -18.85
CA PRO A 179 6.18 -9.23 -19.16
C PRO A 179 5.93 -10.71 -18.87
N ALA A 180 6.88 -11.56 -19.28
CA ALA A 180 6.90 -12.95 -18.84
C ALA A 180 7.01 -13.06 -17.31
N GLU A 181 6.57 -14.20 -16.79
CA GLU A 181 6.78 -14.58 -15.39
C GLU A 181 8.28 -14.48 -15.00
N PRO A 182 8.61 -14.09 -13.75
CA PRO A 182 7.72 -14.00 -12.59
C PRO A 182 7.12 -12.59 -12.36
N LEU A 183 7.20 -11.68 -13.34
CA LEU A 183 6.87 -10.25 -13.14
C LEU A 183 5.62 -9.78 -13.89
N ALA A 184 4.76 -10.70 -14.33
CA ALA A 184 3.57 -10.38 -15.12
C ALA A 184 2.61 -9.38 -14.43
N PHE A 185 2.65 -9.30 -13.09
CA PHE A 185 1.83 -8.40 -12.28
C PHE A 185 2.28 -6.93 -12.25
N LEU A 186 3.48 -6.58 -12.76
CA LEU A 186 4.02 -5.22 -12.61
C LEU A 186 3.15 -4.12 -13.26
N PRO A 187 2.60 -4.27 -14.49
CA PRO A 187 1.73 -3.25 -15.06
C PRO A 187 0.46 -3.01 -14.22
N ALA A 188 -0.15 -4.09 -13.71
CA ALA A 188 -1.34 -3.99 -12.85
C ALA A 188 -1.01 -3.31 -11.50
N ALA A 189 0.17 -3.59 -10.93
CA ALA A 189 0.64 -2.92 -9.73
C ALA A 189 0.87 -1.41 -9.97
N ALA A 190 1.46 -1.03 -11.11
CA ALA A 190 1.64 0.36 -11.50
C ALA A 190 0.30 1.08 -11.70
N ALA A 191 -0.65 0.45 -12.39
CA ALA A 191 -2.00 0.98 -12.59
C ALA A 191 -2.73 1.17 -11.24
N SER A 192 -2.61 0.20 -10.33
CA SER A 192 -3.16 0.29 -8.97
C SER A 192 -2.60 1.47 -8.19
N ARG A 193 -1.28 1.66 -8.27
CA ARG A 193 -0.60 2.79 -7.63
C ARG A 193 -1.08 4.13 -8.20
N LEU A 194 -1.27 4.22 -9.51
CA LEU A 194 -1.80 5.42 -10.17
C LEU A 194 -3.25 5.70 -9.77
N ALA A 195 -4.08 4.66 -9.57
CA ALA A 195 -5.47 4.80 -9.16
C ALA A 195 -5.65 5.43 -7.76
N ARG A 196 -4.60 5.46 -6.92
CA ARG A 196 -4.63 6.19 -5.65
C ARG A 196 -4.62 7.71 -5.83
N ARG A 197 -4.35 8.20 -7.03
CA ARG A 197 -4.37 9.62 -7.35
C ARG A 197 -5.81 10.12 -7.51
N PRO A 198 -6.06 11.40 -7.25
CA PRO A 198 -7.38 11.98 -7.37
C PRO A 198 -7.86 11.88 -8.80
N ASP A 199 -9.02 11.27 -9.00
CA ASP A 199 -9.68 11.25 -10.29
C ASP A 199 -10.12 12.68 -10.70
N PRO A 200 -10.20 13.01 -11.99
CA PRO A 200 -10.53 14.37 -12.43
C PRO A 200 -11.98 14.79 -12.12
N VAL A 201 -12.89 13.84 -11.87
CA VAL A 201 -14.31 14.11 -11.65
C VAL A 201 -14.56 14.45 -10.18
N ARG A 202 -14.33 13.49 -9.28
CA ARG A 202 -14.60 13.65 -7.84
C ARG A 202 -13.40 14.22 -7.10
N GLY A 203 -12.19 14.14 -7.66
CA GLY A 203 -10.99 14.54 -6.95
C GLY A 203 -10.65 13.60 -5.81
N LEU A 204 -11.01 12.32 -5.93
CA LEU A 204 -10.78 11.30 -4.91
C LEU A 204 -9.80 10.24 -5.42
N GLY A 205 -8.87 9.81 -4.58
CA GLY A 205 -8.13 8.58 -4.83
C GLY A 205 -9.04 7.36 -4.69
N SER A 206 -8.65 6.22 -5.27
CA SER A 206 -9.40 4.95 -5.19
C SER A 206 -9.88 4.59 -3.79
N ASP A 207 -9.02 4.69 -2.77
CA ASP A 207 -9.38 4.32 -1.39
C ASP A 207 -10.29 5.35 -0.73
N GLU A 208 -10.14 6.63 -1.08
CA GLU A 208 -11.03 7.68 -0.59
C GLU A 208 -12.41 7.53 -1.20
N ALA A 209 -12.48 7.25 -2.51
CA ALA A 209 -13.72 6.94 -3.19
C ALA A 209 -14.44 5.76 -2.53
N ARG A 210 -13.75 4.65 -2.26
CA ARG A 210 -14.33 3.50 -1.55
C ARG A 210 -14.88 3.85 -0.16
N LEU A 211 -14.17 4.70 0.59
CA LEU A 211 -14.63 5.14 1.91
C LEU A 211 -15.85 6.05 1.81
N ILE A 212 -15.82 7.04 0.92
CA ILE A 212 -16.93 7.98 0.70
C ILE A 212 -18.16 7.23 0.17
N ASP A 213 -17.97 6.29 -0.75
CA ASP A 213 -19.05 5.46 -1.32
C ASP A 213 -19.65 4.50 -0.28
N ALA A 214 -18.93 4.19 0.80
CA ALA A 214 -19.41 3.37 1.92
C ALA A 214 -20.12 4.17 3.03
N LEU A 215 -20.11 5.51 2.97
CA LEU A 215 -20.75 6.38 3.96
C LEU A 215 -22.12 6.89 3.49
N GLY A 216 -22.99 7.16 4.46
CA GLY A 216 -24.32 7.74 4.26
C GLY A 216 -24.48 9.14 4.86
N PRO A 217 -25.64 9.80 4.65
CA PRO A 217 -25.94 11.12 5.22
C PRO A 217 -26.16 11.09 6.73
N ASP A 218 -26.59 9.95 7.27
CA ASP A 218 -26.93 9.77 8.68
C ASP A 218 -25.75 9.24 9.48
N TRP A 219 -25.73 9.52 10.78
CA TRP A 219 -24.75 8.95 11.69
C TRP A 219 -24.91 7.43 11.74
N ALA A 220 -23.82 6.72 11.41
CA ALA A 220 -23.76 5.27 11.50
C ALA A 220 -22.40 4.84 12.07
N PRO A 221 -22.30 3.64 12.67
CA PRO A 221 -21.01 3.10 13.11
C PRO A 221 -19.98 3.10 11.96
N ALA A 222 -18.75 3.55 12.23
CA ALA A 222 -17.72 3.69 11.21
C ALA A 222 -17.14 2.34 10.75
N ALA A 223 -17.06 1.36 11.65
CA ALA A 223 -16.50 0.04 11.39
C ALA A 223 -17.15 -0.71 10.19
N PRO A 224 -18.48 -0.75 10.03
CA PRO A 224 -19.12 -1.26 8.81
C PRO A 224 -18.66 -0.60 7.51
N ALA A 225 -18.49 0.74 7.50
CA ALA A 225 -18.02 1.47 6.32
C ALA A 225 -16.57 1.09 5.96
N LEU A 226 -15.68 0.98 6.96
CA LEU A 226 -14.33 0.46 6.75
C LEU A 226 -14.35 -0.98 6.21
N GLY A 227 -15.20 -1.84 6.76
CA GLY A 227 -15.38 -3.21 6.28
C GLY A 227 -15.89 -3.29 4.84
N ALA A 228 -16.79 -2.38 4.44
CA ALA A 228 -17.26 -2.27 3.07
C ALA A 228 -16.14 -1.81 2.13
N ALA A 229 -15.36 -0.80 2.52
CA ALA A 229 -14.21 -0.32 1.75
C ALA A 229 -13.14 -1.41 1.56
N LEU A 230 -12.87 -2.22 2.59
CA LEU A 230 -11.95 -3.36 2.52
C LEU A 230 -12.41 -4.45 1.56
N ARG A 231 -13.72 -4.72 1.52
CA ARG A 231 -14.31 -5.76 0.65
C ARG A 231 -14.53 -5.27 -0.79
N ALA A 232 -14.45 -3.96 -1.03
CA ALA A 232 -14.60 -3.41 -2.37
C ALA A 232 -13.55 -4.04 -3.29
N LYS A 233 -14.01 -4.58 -4.44
CA LYS A 233 -13.11 -5.21 -5.40
C LYS A 233 -12.10 -4.20 -5.92
N GLY A 234 -10.87 -4.67 -6.08
CA GLY A 234 -9.84 -3.95 -6.82
C GLY A 234 -8.44 -4.53 -6.53
N PRO A 235 -7.46 -4.12 -7.35
CA PRO A 235 -6.10 -4.66 -7.33
C PRO A 235 -5.24 -4.09 -6.19
N ASP A 236 -5.80 -3.17 -5.41
CA ASP A 236 -5.17 -2.51 -4.29
C ASP A 236 -6.04 -2.66 -3.04
N ARG A 237 -5.46 -3.24 -1.98
CA ARG A 237 -6.18 -3.61 -0.74
C ARG A 237 -5.40 -3.16 0.48
N LEU A 238 -5.60 -1.91 0.85
CA LEU A 238 -4.94 -1.36 2.03
C LEU A 238 -5.62 -1.82 3.31
N GLY A 239 -4.83 -2.02 4.36
CA GLY A 239 -5.32 -2.48 5.65
C GLY A 239 -6.30 -1.50 6.30
N ASP A 240 -7.07 -2.01 7.26
CA ASP A 240 -8.04 -1.25 8.06
C ASP A 240 -7.40 -0.04 8.76
N LEU A 241 -6.17 -0.17 9.25
CA LEU A 241 -5.45 0.92 9.91
C LEU A 241 -5.21 2.12 8.98
N TRP A 242 -4.83 1.84 7.73
CA TRP A 242 -4.64 2.88 6.72
C TRP A 242 -5.97 3.51 6.33
N LEU A 243 -7.02 2.69 6.11
CA LEU A 243 -8.34 3.20 5.78
C LEU A 243 -8.93 4.06 6.91
N TRP A 244 -8.67 3.72 8.17
CA TRP A 244 -9.09 4.55 9.29
C TRP A 244 -8.32 5.86 9.36
N ARG A 245 -7.00 5.86 9.13
CA ARG A 245 -6.21 7.09 8.96
C ARG A 245 -6.81 7.97 7.86
N LEU A 246 -7.14 7.41 6.70
CA LEU A 246 -7.79 8.15 5.61
C LEU A 246 -9.17 8.69 6.01
N MET A 247 -10.00 7.91 6.70
CA MET A 247 -11.30 8.36 7.21
C MET A 247 -11.14 9.59 8.11
N ARG A 248 -10.14 9.60 8.99
CA ARG A 248 -9.84 10.75 9.85
C ARG A 248 -9.37 11.95 9.05
N GLU A 249 -8.52 11.78 8.05
CA GLU A 249 -8.11 12.86 7.13
C GLU A 249 -9.31 13.46 6.37
N LEU A 250 -10.23 12.60 5.92
CA LEU A 250 -11.45 13.02 5.22
C LEU A 250 -12.42 13.78 6.14
N ALA A 251 -12.34 13.53 7.45
CA ALA A 251 -13.15 14.18 8.48
C ALA A 251 -12.45 15.36 9.18
N ASP A 252 -11.19 15.64 8.87
CA ASP A 252 -10.41 16.66 9.57
C ASP A 252 -10.96 18.07 9.25
N PRO A 253 -11.48 18.80 10.26
CA PRO A 253 -11.99 20.15 10.06
C PRO A 253 -10.91 21.15 9.64
N ALA A 254 -9.63 20.87 9.90
CA ALA A 254 -8.52 21.74 9.48
C ALA A 254 -8.40 21.85 7.95
N HIS A 255 -9.00 20.93 7.19
CA HIS A 255 -9.07 21.01 5.73
C HIS A 255 -10.12 22.00 5.20
N GLY A 256 -10.87 22.69 6.06
CA GLY A 256 -11.85 23.74 5.72
C GLY A 256 -13.13 23.26 5.04
N ALA A 257 -13.11 22.12 4.35
CA ALA A 257 -14.26 21.45 3.75
C ALA A 257 -14.12 19.92 3.92
N PRO A 258 -14.35 19.38 5.13
CA PRO A 258 -14.29 17.95 5.36
C PRO A 258 -15.38 17.21 4.56
N LEU A 259 -15.07 16.02 4.07
CA LEU A 259 -16.00 15.17 3.33
C LEU A 259 -16.85 14.29 4.25
N ALA A 260 -16.32 13.98 5.43
CA ALA A 260 -17.01 13.23 6.46
C ALA A 260 -17.02 13.99 7.78
N GLU A 261 -17.86 13.57 8.71
CA GLU A 261 -17.77 13.94 10.12
C GLU A 261 -17.57 12.68 10.94
N LEU A 262 -16.82 12.79 12.03
CA LEU A 262 -16.61 11.72 13.00
C LEU A 262 -17.05 12.18 14.39
N ARG A 263 -17.62 11.26 15.16
CA ARG A 263 -17.89 11.44 16.60
C ARG A 263 -17.66 10.14 17.35
N GLY A 264 -17.55 10.22 18.68
CA GLY A 264 -17.18 9.09 19.53
C GLY A 264 -15.68 9.07 19.81
N ASP A 265 -15.10 7.87 19.95
CA ASP A 265 -13.66 7.72 20.23
C ASP A 265 -12.86 7.61 18.91
N PRO A 266 -12.08 8.64 18.51
CA PRO A 266 -11.31 8.63 17.28
C PRO A 266 -10.12 7.65 17.30
N ALA A 267 -9.73 7.14 18.47
CA ALA A 267 -8.70 6.12 18.61
C ALA A 267 -9.20 4.72 18.25
N ARG A 268 -10.52 4.50 18.34
CA ARG A 268 -11.12 3.16 18.22
C ARG A 268 -12.21 3.17 17.14
N PRO A 269 -11.95 2.63 15.94
CA PRO A 269 -12.93 2.62 14.84
C PRO A 269 -14.29 1.99 15.19
N ARG A 270 -14.29 1.04 16.15
CA ARG A 270 -15.49 0.36 16.63
C ARG A 270 -16.34 1.21 17.58
N ALA A 271 -15.77 2.26 18.17
CA ALA A 271 -16.43 3.18 19.09
C ALA A 271 -16.66 4.56 18.46
N ALA A 272 -16.51 4.65 17.14
CA ALA A 272 -16.74 5.87 16.37
C ALA A 272 -17.93 5.72 15.42
N GLU A 273 -18.61 6.83 15.19
CA GLU A 273 -19.63 6.98 14.16
C GLU A 273 -19.16 7.97 13.11
N ALA A 274 -19.62 7.76 11.88
CA ALA A 274 -19.28 8.57 10.72
C ALA A 274 -20.53 8.93 9.92
N ARG A 275 -20.48 10.06 9.21
CA ARG A 275 -21.45 10.44 8.17
C ARG A 275 -20.82 11.34 7.12
N LEU A 276 -21.47 11.50 5.97
CA LEU A 276 -21.09 12.47 4.95
C LEU A 276 -21.56 13.88 5.30
N THR A 277 -20.68 14.86 5.09
CA THR A 277 -21.07 16.27 5.09
C THR A 277 -21.89 16.60 3.83
N GLY A 278 -22.50 17.79 3.78
CA GLY A 278 -23.11 18.28 2.54
C GLY A 278 -22.11 18.34 1.38
N PHE A 279 -20.87 18.71 1.66
CA PHE A 279 -19.80 18.71 0.67
C PHE A 279 -19.39 17.30 0.26
N GLY A 280 -19.27 16.38 1.22
CA GLY A 280 -19.01 14.96 0.96
C GLY A 280 -20.01 14.31 0.02
N ARG A 281 -21.30 14.60 0.20
CA ARG A 281 -22.37 14.12 -0.69
C ARG A 281 -22.27 14.67 -2.10
N ALA A 282 -22.00 15.97 -2.25
CA ALA A 282 -21.81 16.56 -3.57
C ALA A 282 -20.58 15.98 -4.30
N VAL A 283 -19.49 15.69 -3.56
CA VAL A 283 -18.32 15.00 -4.11
C VAL A 283 -18.63 13.56 -4.49
N GLN A 284 -19.34 12.82 -3.63
CA GLN A 284 -19.78 11.45 -3.89
C GLN A 284 -20.61 11.36 -5.18
N ALA A 285 -21.54 12.31 -5.37
CA ALA A 285 -22.39 12.42 -6.54
C ALA A 285 -21.66 12.90 -7.82
N GLY A 286 -20.39 13.33 -7.72
CA GLY A 286 -19.63 13.89 -8.84
C GLY A 286 -20.07 15.29 -9.26
N GLU A 287 -20.86 15.97 -8.42
CA GLU A 287 -21.33 17.35 -8.68
C GLU A 287 -20.22 18.37 -8.45
N ILE A 288 -19.28 18.07 -7.56
CA ILE A 288 -18.13 18.92 -7.26
C ILE A 288 -16.88 18.05 -7.08
N SER A 289 -15.75 18.53 -7.60
CA SER A 289 -14.46 17.90 -7.33
C SER A 289 -13.91 18.38 -5.99
N ARG A 290 -13.41 17.45 -5.16
CA ARG A 290 -12.65 17.79 -3.94
C ARG A 290 -11.48 18.73 -4.26
N LEU A 291 -10.87 18.58 -5.44
CA LEU A 291 -9.76 19.41 -5.91
C LEU A 291 -10.16 20.87 -6.17
N ALA A 292 -11.44 21.17 -6.40
CA ALA A 292 -11.90 22.52 -6.65
C ALA A 292 -11.88 23.43 -5.41
N ARG A 293 -11.66 22.85 -4.21
CA ARG A 293 -11.54 23.61 -2.96
C ARG A 293 -10.08 24.01 -2.70
N ALA A 294 -9.88 25.30 -2.43
CA ALA A 294 -8.58 25.88 -2.12
C ALA A 294 -7.93 25.22 -0.89
N GLY A 295 -6.61 24.99 -0.94
CA GLY A 295 -5.82 24.55 0.22
C GLY A 295 -5.55 23.04 0.29
N LEU A 296 -5.98 22.23 -0.68
CA LEU A 296 -5.65 20.81 -0.68
C LEU A 296 -4.16 20.62 -1.02
N SER A 297 -3.39 20.15 -0.02
CA SER A 297 -2.01 19.70 -0.16
C SER A 297 -1.89 18.25 0.29
N ARG A 298 -1.79 17.29 -0.63
CA ARG A 298 -1.74 15.87 -0.28
C ARG A 298 -0.50 15.18 -0.84
N ASP A 299 0.14 14.35 -0.04
CA ASP A 299 1.17 13.43 -0.50
C ASP A 299 0.51 12.13 -0.97
N ILE A 300 0.64 11.81 -2.26
CA ILE A 300 0.16 10.55 -2.84
C ILE A 300 1.37 9.83 -3.39
N GLY A 301 1.94 8.98 -2.55
CA GLY A 301 3.05 8.13 -2.92
C GLY A 301 4.34 8.87 -3.25
N GLY A 302 4.70 9.88 -2.47
CA GLY A 302 5.87 10.73 -2.66
C GLY A 302 5.59 11.99 -3.48
N LEU A 303 4.37 12.16 -4.00
CA LEU A 303 3.95 13.33 -4.75
C LEU A 303 3.08 14.25 -3.91
N ARG A 304 3.62 15.39 -3.53
CA ARG A 304 2.83 16.45 -2.92
C ARG A 304 2.04 17.21 -4.00
N LEU A 305 0.78 16.86 -4.18
CA LEU A 305 -0.17 17.66 -4.96
C LEU A 305 -0.49 18.92 -4.16
N ARG A 306 -0.13 20.10 -4.69
CA ARG A 306 -0.55 21.40 -4.17
C ARG A 306 -1.43 22.07 -5.21
N LEU A 307 -2.70 22.26 -4.89
CA LEU A 307 -3.57 23.08 -5.73
C LEU A 307 -3.58 24.51 -5.16
N SER A 308 -2.83 25.38 -5.83
CA SER A 308 -2.96 26.83 -5.63
C SER A 308 -4.38 27.23 -6.02
N SER A 309 -5.07 28.04 -5.22
CA SER A 309 -6.34 28.65 -5.63
C SER A 309 -6.18 29.23 -7.04
N PRO A 310 -7.15 29.06 -7.96
CA PRO A 310 -7.11 29.78 -9.22
C PRO A 310 -7.01 31.26 -8.86
N GLY A 311 -5.85 31.86 -9.15
CA GLY A 311 -5.61 33.26 -8.87
C GLY A 311 -6.75 34.03 -9.51
N ARG A 312 -7.44 34.86 -8.72
CA ARG A 312 -8.30 35.90 -9.27
C ARG A 312 -7.45 36.67 -10.27
N ARG A 313 -7.65 36.42 -11.56
CA ARG A 313 -7.21 37.35 -12.59
C ARG A 313 -7.96 38.64 -12.26
N ARG A 314 -7.21 39.63 -11.77
CA ARG A 314 -7.70 41.00 -11.65
C ARG A 314 -7.83 41.59 -13.04
#